data_AF-A0A7Y2XCX9-F1
#
_entry.id   AF-A0A7Y2XCX9-F1
#
_cell.length_a   1.000
_cell.length_b   1.000
_cell.length_c   1.000
_cell.angle_alpha   90.00
_cell.angle_beta   90.00
_cell.angle_gamma   90.00
#
_symmetry.space_group_name_H-M   'P 1'
#
loop_
_entity.id
_entity.type
_entity.pdbx_description
1 polymer ?
#
loop_
_entity_poly.entity_id
_entity_poly.type
_entity_poly.pdbx_seq_one_letter_code
_entity_poly.pdbx_strand_id
1 'polypeptide(L)'
;DELYAIIGMVDELKERPQVAIRVNMDTGIIPQWDRFGFNYENGEAWNAINRLLSSGKIDLIGLHIHIGTYITMSKAYATAVEKLAALANKTYDRFQTSIGYIDVGGGFASQNTLQGAYMPATDTTPSFDDYAHAITTAMTAVDFPNNETPMLILETGRALIDDAGWLAGTVLANKRLADGRRSMVIDAGVNLMFTAFWYDHEIYPVHESSFQSEPTTIYGPLCMNIDVIRKNIDFPMLNKGDHFVVKRVGAYTMTQWMQFITYRPNIVLIDEQGSVHLVRKAEDKEVFRRQELVPEHLQIK
;
A
#
# COMPACT_ATOMS: atom_id res chain seq x y z
N ASP A 1 16.05 8.49 -18.80
CA ASP A 1 15.21 8.51 -20.01
C ASP A 1 13.99 9.40 -19.88
N GLU A 2 13.13 9.21 -18.88
CA GLU A 2 11.97 10.08 -18.64
C GLU A 2 12.34 11.57 -18.62
N LEU A 3 13.38 11.96 -17.89
CA LEU A 3 13.91 13.33 -17.88
C LEU A 3 14.21 13.86 -19.29
N TYR A 4 14.86 13.07 -20.14
CA TYR A 4 15.21 13.48 -21.51
C TYR A 4 13.99 13.53 -22.42
N ALA A 5 13.05 12.60 -22.24
CA ALA A 5 11.78 12.62 -22.96
C ALA A 5 11.00 13.90 -22.62
N ILE A 6 10.90 14.26 -21.33
CA ILE A 6 10.26 15.49 -20.88
C ILE A 6 10.96 16.70 -21.50
N ILE A 7 12.29 16.81 -21.40
CA ILE A 7 13.06 17.92 -21.99
C ILE A 7 12.84 18.02 -23.51
N GLY A 8 12.79 16.88 -24.22
CA GLY A 8 12.54 16.84 -25.66
C GLY A 8 11.14 17.27 -26.07
N MET A 9 10.13 16.99 -25.23
CA MET A 9 8.74 17.38 -25.49
C MET A 9 8.47 18.86 -25.21
N VAL A 10 9.31 19.56 -24.44
CA VAL A 10 8.98 20.94 -24.00
C VAL A 10 8.84 21.92 -25.16
N ASP A 11 9.56 21.71 -26.25
CA ASP A 11 9.44 22.59 -27.44
C ASP A 11 8.09 22.47 -28.16
N GLU A 12 7.32 21.42 -27.88
CA GLU A 12 5.97 21.21 -28.41
C GLU A 12 4.89 21.71 -27.44
N LEU A 13 5.25 22.04 -26.21
CA LEU A 13 4.33 22.49 -25.17
C LEU A 13 4.14 24.01 -25.22
N LYS A 14 2.88 24.44 -25.07
CA LYS A 14 2.53 25.88 -24.99
C LYS A 14 2.90 26.50 -23.65
N GLU A 15 2.96 25.68 -22.61
CA GLU A 15 3.23 26.08 -21.23
C GLU A 15 4.46 25.33 -20.72
N ARG A 16 5.19 25.94 -19.78
CA ARG A 16 6.31 25.28 -19.13
C ARG A 16 5.79 24.17 -18.23
N PRO A 17 6.25 22.92 -18.41
CA PRO A 17 5.82 21.84 -17.56
C PRO A 17 6.36 22.06 -16.15
N GLN A 18 5.48 21.88 -15.17
CA GLN A 18 5.84 21.82 -13.76
C GLN A 18 6.16 20.38 -13.38
N VAL A 19 7.31 20.16 -12.77
CA VAL A 19 7.80 18.82 -12.45
C VAL A 19 8.36 18.75 -11.04
N ALA A 20 8.41 17.54 -10.51
CA ALA A 20 9.19 17.20 -9.34
C ALA A 20 10.18 16.08 -9.65
N ILE A 21 11.24 16.00 -8.86
CA ILE A 21 12.22 14.94 -8.98
C ILE A 21 12.05 13.97 -7.82
N ARG A 22 11.86 12.69 -8.15
CA ARG A 22 11.94 11.60 -7.18
C ARG A 22 13.40 11.32 -6.87
N VAL A 23 13.73 11.32 -5.59
CA VAL A 23 15.05 11.02 -5.04
C VAL A 23 14.98 9.69 -4.29
N ASN A 24 16.04 8.90 -4.37
CA ASN A 24 16.29 7.82 -3.42
C ASN A 24 17.56 8.12 -2.63
N MET A 25 17.59 7.67 -1.38
CA MET A 25 18.70 7.96 -0.47
C MET A 25 18.74 6.95 0.67
N ASP A 26 19.85 6.92 1.39
CA ASP A 26 19.96 6.16 2.62
C ASP A 26 19.24 6.89 3.77
N THR A 27 18.20 6.28 4.31
CA THR A 27 17.47 6.77 5.49
C THR A 27 17.57 5.80 6.67
N GLY A 28 18.48 4.82 6.62
CA GLY A 28 18.61 3.75 7.60
C GLY A 28 17.55 2.63 7.48
N ILE A 29 16.73 2.63 6.42
CA ILE A 29 15.76 1.57 6.12
C ILE A 29 16.41 0.53 5.20
N ILE A 30 16.22 -0.76 5.51
CA ILE A 30 16.79 -1.89 4.77
C ILE A 30 15.66 -2.86 4.35
N PRO A 31 15.67 -3.39 3.11
CA PRO A 31 16.61 -3.06 2.04
C PRO A 31 16.37 -1.65 1.50
N GLN A 32 17.44 -0.98 1.08
CA GLN A 32 17.33 0.29 0.37
C GLN A 32 16.69 0.04 -0.99
N TRP A 33 15.70 0.88 -1.35
CA TRP A 33 15.04 0.81 -2.65
C TRP A 33 15.72 1.79 -3.61
N ASP A 34 16.47 1.26 -4.57
CA ASP A 34 17.27 2.03 -5.53
C ASP A 34 16.66 2.06 -6.95
N ARG A 35 15.70 1.17 -7.24
CA ARG A 35 15.03 1.07 -8.55
C ARG A 35 14.35 2.38 -8.99
N PHE A 36 13.84 3.18 -8.06
CA PHE A 36 13.06 4.38 -8.36
C PHE A 36 13.77 5.65 -7.91
N GLY A 37 13.63 6.71 -8.71
CA GLY A 37 14.23 8.00 -8.42
C GLY A 37 15.73 8.07 -8.72
N PHE A 38 16.30 9.25 -8.51
CA PHE A 38 17.73 9.51 -8.67
C PHE A 38 18.41 9.45 -7.31
N ASN A 39 19.59 8.83 -7.24
CA ASN A 39 20.27 8.65 -5.96
C ASN A 39 20.90 9.95 -5.45
N TYR A 40 20.74 10.20 -4.15
CA TYR A 40 21.27 11.37 -3.47
C TYR A 40 22.78 11.25 -3.23
N GLU A 41 23.23 10.12 -2.69
CA GLU A 41 24.61 9.92 -2.23
C GLU A 41 25.64 9.94 -3.38
N ASN A 42 25.30 9.36 -4.54
CA ASN A 42 26.17 9.33 -5.71
C ASN A 42 26.07 10.59 -6.59
N GLY A 43 25.21 11.54 -6.23
CA GLY A 43 25.03 12.81 -6.92
C GLY A 43 24.11 12.78 -8.15
N GLU A 44 23.50 11.65 -8.50
CA GLU A 44 22.60 11.56 -9.65
C GLU A 44 21.38 12.48 -9.52
N ALA A 45 20.82 12.64 -8.32
CA ALA A 45 19.73 13.59 -8.07
C ALA A 45 20.14 15.03 -8.39
N TRP A 46 21.36 15.40 -8.01
CA TRP A 46 21.91 16.72 -8.32
C TRP A 46 22.19 16.88 -9.81
N ASN A 47 22.70 15.85 -10.49
CA ASN A 47 22.91 15.86 -11.93
C ASN A 47 21.58 16.03 -12.69
N ALA A 48 20.52 15.36 -12.24
CA ALA A 48 19.17 15.48 -12.81
C ALA A 48 18.63 16.91 -12.66
N ILE A 49 18.69 17.49 -11.45
CA ILE A 49 18.28 18.89 -11.20
C ILE A 49 19.05 19.86 -12.10
N ASN A 50 20.37 19.71 -12.18
CA ASN A 50 21.19 20.58 -13.03
C ASN A 50 20.76 20.53 -14.49
N ARG A 51 20.57 19.32 -15.04
CA ARG A 51 20.15 19.15 -16.43
C ARG A 51 18.78 19.77 -16.68
N LEU A 52 17.85 19.56 -15.75
CA LEU A 52 16.48 20.06 -15.85
C LEU A 52 16.45 21.59 -15.85
N LEU A 53 17.07 22.23 -14.87
CA LEU A 53 17.06 23.69 -14.73
C LEU A 53 17.94 24.40 -15.77
N SER A 54 19.03 23.77 -16.22
CA SER A 54 19.85 24.33 -17.30
C SER A 54 19.14 24.36 -18.66
N SER A 55 18.04 23.59 -18.82
CA SER A 55 17.21 23.68 -20.03
C SER A 55 16.50 25.03 -20.14
N GLY A 56 16.21 25.70 -19.01
CA GLY A 56 15.48 26.96 -18.94
C GLY A 56 14.01 26.90 -19.39
N LYS A 57 13.49 25.69 -19.65
CA LYS A 57 12.14 25.48 -20.22
C LYS A 57 11.18 24.75 -19.26
N ILE A 58 11.66 24.29 -18.11
CA ILE A 58 10.91 23.48 -17.15
C ILE A 58 10.96 24.14 -15.78
N ASP A 59 9.83 24.11 -15.07
CA ASP A 59 9.73 24.63 -13.72
C ASP A 59 9.83 23.46 -12.72
N LEU A 60 10.94 23.39 -11.97
CA LEU A 60 11.10 22.42 -10.88
C LEU A 60 10.38 22.95 -9.64
N ILE A 61 9.26 22.34 -9.29
CA ILE A 61 8.39 22.83 -8.20
C ILE A 61 8.44 21.96 -6.94
N GLY A 62 9.02 20.75 -7.03
CA GLY A 62 8.98 19.81 -5.92
C GLY A 62 10.13 18.81 -5.88
N LEU A 63 10.38 18.30 -4.68
CA LEU A 63 11.23 17.14 -4.45
C LEU A 63 10.40 16.05 -3.78
N HIS A 64 10.57 14.82 -4.25
CA HIS A 64 9.80 13.67 -3.77
C HIS A 64 10.73 12.55 -3.30
N ILE A 65 10.35 11.86 -2.23
CA ILE A 65 10.93 10.59 -1.83
C ILE A 65 9.85 9.64 -1.35
N HIS A 66 10.06 8.34 -1.57
CA HIS A 66 9.31 7.28 -0.90
C HIS A 66 10.29 6.25 -0.35
N ILE A 67 10.41 6.20 0.98
CA ILE A 67 11.47 5.44 1.69
C ILE A 67 11.16 3.95 1.88
N GLY A 68 9.94 3.52 1.55
CA GLY A 68 9.52 2.12 1.56
C GLY A 68 8.09 1.92 2.03
N THR A 69 7.72 0.66 2.29
CA THR A 69 6.39 0.27 2.79
C THR A 69 6.48 -0.24 4.22
N TYR A 70 5.43 0.02 5.02
CA TYR A 70 5.31 -0.48 6.39
C TYR A 70 6.51 -0.05 7.28
N ILE A 71 6.79 1.26 7.27
CA ILE A 71 7.94 1.84 7.96
C ILE A 71 7.59 2.08 9.42
N THR A 72 8.09 1.26 10.35
CA THR A 72 7.87 1.46 11.79
C THR A 72 8.87 2.44 12.43
N MET A 73 9.94 2.81 11.72
CA MET A 73 10.95 3.75 12.21
C MET A 73 10.65 5.17 11.73
N SER A 74 9.82 5.93 12.47
CA SER A 74 9.41 7.30 12.07
C SER A 74 10.59 8.25 11.83
N LYS A 75 11.68 8.10 12.59
CA LYS A 75 12.92 8.90 12.44
C LYS A 75 13.56 8.81 11.05
N ALA A 76 13.30 7.76 10.27
CA ALA A 76 13.81 7.66 8.90
C ALA A 76 13.27 8.79 7.99
N TYR A 77 12.05 9.28 8.25
CA TYR A 77 11.50 10.42 7.53
C TYR A 77 12.21 11.73 7.88
N ALA A 78 12.70 11.90 9.12
CA ALA A 78 13.50 13.08 9.49
C ALA A 78 14.78 13.15 8.66
N THR A 79 15.51 12.03 8.55
CA THR A 79 16.70 11.94 7.68
C THR A 79 16.38 12.23 6.22
N ALA A 80 15.22 11.77 5.73
CA ALA A 80 14.77 12.04 4.37
C ALA A 80 14.54 13.54 4.14
N VAL A 81 13.82 14.20 5.07
CA VAL A 81 13.55 15.64 5.03
C VAL A 81 14.84 16.46 5.06
N GLU A 82 15.78 16.15 5.95
CA GLU A 82 17.06 16.87 6.07
C GLU A 82 17.84 16.85 4.76
N LYS A 83 17.92 15.67 4.11
CA LYS A 83 18.61 15.52 2.82
C LYS A 83 17.87 16.20 1.67
N LEU A 84 16.54 16.16 1.63
CA LEU A 84 15.77 16.89 0.63
C LEU A 84 15.88 18.40 0.81
N ALA A 85 15.88 18.90 2.05
CA ALA A 85 16.08 20.31 2.34
C ALA A 85 17.49 20.77 1.90
N ALA A 86 18.53 19.98 2.16
CA ALA A 86 19.87 20.25 1.64
C ALA A 86 19.89 20.34 0.11
N LEU A 87 19.15 19.47 -0.58
CA LEU A 87 19.04 19.51 -2.04
C LEU A 87 18.26 20.74 -2.53
N ALA A 88 17.19 21.14 -1.84
CA ALA A 88 16.42 22.34 -2.13
C ALA A 88 17.26 23.61 -1.98
N ASN A 89 18.01 23.73 -0.88
CA ASN A 89 18.92 24.86 -0.64
C ASN A 89 20.00 24.94 -1.71
N LYS A 90 20.65 23.81 -2.04
CA LYS A 90 21.66 23.75 -3.11
C LYS A 90 21.08 24.15 -4.48
N THR A 91 19.83 23.81 -4.73
CA THR A 91 19.11 24.19 -5.96
C THR A 91 18.90 25.70 -6.02
N TYR A 92 18.47 26.30 -4.92
CA TYR A 92 18.30 27.74 -4.81
C TYR A 92 19.62 28.50 -4.96
N ASP A 93 20.68 28.09 -4.26
CA ASP A 93 21.98 28.74 -4.31
C ASP A 93 22.53 28.84 -5.74
N ARG A 94 22.29 27.81 -6.57
CA ARG A 94 22.79 27.75 -7.95
C ARG A 94 21.86 28.40 -8.97
N PHE A 95 20.55 28.19 -8.86
CA PHE A 95 19.59 28.52 -9.92
C PHE A 95 18.58 29.58 -9.49
N GLN A 96 18.63 30.04 -8.24
CA GLN A 96 17.63 30.94 -7.63
C GLN A 96 16.20 30.41 -7.81
N THR A 97 16.06 29.08 -7.77
CA THR A 97 14.79 28.37 -7.93
C THR A 97 14.37 27.81 -6.56
N SER A 98 13.27 28.31 -6.01
CA SER A 98 12.68 27.80 -4.78
C SER A 98 11.85 26.55 -5.03
N ILE A 99 11.97 25.56 -4.15
CA ILE A 99 11.15 24.35 -4.19
C ILE A 99 9.85 24.62 -3.43
N GLY A 100 8.70 24.49 -4.10
CA GLY A 100 7.39 24.79 -3.54
C GLY A 100 6.84 23.69 -2.61
N TYR A 101 7.23 22.43 -2.82
CA TYR A 101 6.83 21.34 -1.95
C TYR A 101 7.90 20.28 -1.74
N ILE A 102 7.84 19.64 -0.58
CA ILE A 102 8.55 18.41 -0.25
C ILE A 102 7.50 17.32 -0.04
N ASP A 103 7.58 16.30 -0.88
CA ASP A 103 6.76 15.10 -0.77
C ASP A 103 7.60 13.98 -0.15
N VAL A 104 7.23 13.56 1.07
CA VAL A 104 7.93 12.46 1.77
C VAL A 104 7.29 11.10 1.50
N GLY A 105 6.33 11.06 0.56
CA GLY A 105 5.67 9.87 0.09
C GLY A 105 4.76 9.25 1.15
N GLY A 106 4.38 8.00 0.90
CA GLY A 106 3.67 7.16 1.86
C GLY A 106 4.61 6.25 2.65
N GLY A 107 4.05 5.15 3.15
CA GLY A 107 4.82 4.09 3.79
C GLY A 107 4.57 3.93 5.28
N PHE A 108 3.70 4.75 5.88
CA PHE A 108 3.31 4.56 7.28
C PHE A 108 2.74 3.15 7.47
N ALA A 109 3.12 2.53 8.59
CA ALA A 109 2.65 1.19 8.91
C ALA A 109 1.14 1.21 9.20
N SER A 110 0.44 0.15 8.81
CA SER A 110 -0.93 -0.08 9.26
C SER A 110 -0.91 -0.99 10.48
N GLN A 111 -2.04 -1.05 11.17
CA GLN A 111 -2.23 -1.90 12.34
C GLN A 111 -2.33 -3.41 11.99
N ASN A 112 -1.96 -3.83 10.78
CA ASN A 112 -2.02 -5.23 10.36
C ASN A 112 -0.68 -5.93 10.59
N THR A 113 -0.67 -7.10 11.23
CA THR A 113 0.56 -7.78 11.65
C THR A 113 1.20 -8.53 10.49
N LEU A 114 2.45 -8.18 10.15
CA LEU A 114 3.21 -8.89 9.12
C LEU A 114 3.52 -10.33 9.55
N GLN A 115 3.51 -11.27 8.60
CA GLN A 115 3.97 -12.63 8.83
C GLN A 115 5.42 -12.64 9.26
N GLY A 116 5.72 -13.38 10.33
CA GLY A 116 7.05 -13.44 10.92
C GLY A 116 7.40 -12.27 11.83
N ALA A 117 6.48 -11.31 12.04
CA ALA A 117 6.65 -10.31 13.09
C ALA A 117 6.64 -10.99 14.47
N TYR A 118 7.52 -10.52 15.36
CA TYR A 118 7.63 -11.06 16.72
C TYR A 118 6.53 -10.54 17.65
N MET A 119 6.09 -9.30 17.43
CA MET A 119 5.05 -8.63 18.22
C MET A 119 3.88 -8.23 17.32
N PRO A 120 2.67 -8.11 17.89
CA PRO A 120 1.52 -7.56 17.17
C PRO A 120 1.79 -6.14 16.62
N ALA A 121 1.14 -5.81 15.52
CA ALA A 121 1.21 -4.47 14.95
C ALA A 121 0.72 -3.38 15.93
N THR A 122 -0.21 -3.69 16.83
CA THR A 122 -0.71 -2.77 17.88
C THR A 122 0.39 -2.24 18.80
N ASP A 123 1.46 -3.02 18.96
CA ASP A 123 2.52 -2.72 19.92
C ASP A 123 3.76 -2.11 19.23
N THR A 124 3.80 -2.18 17.89
CA THR A 124 4.98 -1.84 17.09
C THR A 124 4.74 -0.73 16.07
N THR A 125 3.48 -0.45 15.75
CA THR A 125 3.09 0.58 14.79
C THR A 125 3.13 1.96 15.44
N PRO A 126 3.96 2.91 14.96
CA PRO A 126 3.94 4.28 15.44
C PRO A 126 2.58 4.94 15.20
N SER A 127 2.22 5.88 16.07
CA SER A 127 1.04 6.72 15.86
C SER A 127 1.27 7.71 14.71
N PHE A 128 0.19 8.27 14.15
CA PHE A 128 0.30 9.37 13.18
C PHE A 128 1.05 10.57 13.78
N ASP A 129 0.89 10.82 15.08
CA ASP A 129 1.60 11.88 15.80
C ASP A 129 3.11 11.63 15.86
N ASP A 130 3.55 10.38 16.01
CA ASP A 130 4.98 10.03 15.99
C ASP A 130 5.62 10.29 14.61
N TYR A 131 4.91 9.98 13.52
CA TYR A 131 5.37 10.31 12.17
C TYR A 131 5.36 11.81 11.93
N ALA A 132 4.27 12.49 12.26
CA ALA A 132 4.13 13.93 12.10
C ALA A 132 5.23 14.64 12.87
N HIS A 133 5.45 14.31 14.14
CA HIS A 133 6.48 14.90 14.97
C HIS A 133 7.88 14.71 14.38
N ALA A 134 8.23 13.51 13.89
CA ALA A 134 9.53 13.27 13.27
C ALA A 134 9.73 14.12 12.01
N ILE A 135 8.72 14.20 11.14
CA ILE A 135 8.79 14.96 9.88
C ILE A 135 8.83 16.46 10.16
N THR A 136 7.88 16.98 10.93
CA THR A 136 7.74 18.43 11.15
C THR A 136 8.90 18.99 11.95
N THR A 137 9.42 18.25 12.94
CA THR A 137 10.61 18.68 13.69
C THR A 137 11.80 18.86 12.76
N ALA A 138 12.05 17.90 11.87
CA ALA A 138 13.11 18.00 10.87
C ALA A 138 12.89 19.17 9.91
N MET A 139 11.66 19.38 9.43
CA MET A 139 11.33 20.51 8.55
C MET A 139 11.55 21.87 9.22
N THR A 140 11.25 21.99 10.52
CA THR A 140 11.43 23.25 11.27
C THR A 140 12.86 23.49 11.71
N ALA A 141 13.70 22.44 11.76
CA ALA A 141 15.09 22.52 12.19
C ALA A 141 16.04 22.95 11.05
N VAL A 142 15.56 22.98 9.80
CA VAL A 142 16.35 23.35 8.63
C VAL A 142 15.85 24.66 8.05
N ASP A 143 16.77 25.51 7.62
CA ASP A 143 16.42 26.73 6.90
C ASP A 143 16.07 26.40 5.45
N PHE A 144 15.06 27.11 4.91
CA PHE A 144 14.69 27.07 3.51
C PHE A 144 14.90 28.45 2.87
N PRO A 145 15.05 28.51 1.54
CA PRO A 145 15.26 29.78 0.85
C PRO A 145 14.12 30.76 1.12
N ASN A 146 14.46 32.05 1.22
CA ASN A 146 13.53 33.14 1.50
C ASN A 146 12.75 33.02 2.83
N ASN A 147 13.18 32.15 3.74
CA ASN A 147 12.46 31.80 4.97
C ASN A 147 11.04 31.25 4.69
N GLU A 148 10.85 30.62 3.53
CA GLU A 148 9.58 30.00 3.14
C GLU A 148 9.70 28.48 3.25
N THR A 149 8.99 27.89 4.20
CA THR A 149 8.92 26.43 4.34
C THR A 149 8.08 25.84 3.19
N PRO A 150 8.60 24.85 2.42
CA PRO A 150 7.83 24.18 1.38
C PRO A 150 6.59 23.49 1.93
N MET A 151 5.55 23.37 1.11
CA MET A 151 4.38 22.55 1.44
C MET A 151 4.83 21.10 1.67
N LEU A 152 4.38 20.50 2.77
CA LEU A 152 4.58 19.09 3.05
C LEU A 152 3.47 18.26 2.39
N ILE A 153 3.85 17.25 1.62
CA ILE A 153 2.94 16.27 1.02
C ILE A 153 3.22 14.88 1.60
N LEU A 154 2.14 14.14 1.88
CA LEU A 154 2.15 12.75 2.32
C LEU A 154 1.28 11.91 1.37
N GLU A 155 1.75 10.71 1.02
CA GLU A 155 1.04 9.79 0.12
C GLU A 155 0.63 8.49 0.84
N THR A 156 0.20 8.59 2.10
CA THR A 156 -0.09 7.40 2.92
C THR A 156 -1.42 6.72 2.55
N GLY A 157 -1.36 5.73 1.66
CA GLY A 157 -2.55 4.94 1.28
C GLY A 157 -2.92 3.89 2.33
N ARG A 158 -1.95 3.03 2.70
CA ARG A 158 -2.20 1.89 3.59
C ARG A 158 -2.74 2.32 4.95
N ALA A 159 -2.04 3.23 5.63
CA ALA A 159 -2.42 3.65 6.98
C ALA A 159 -3.80 4.34 7.00
N LEU A 160 -4.23 4.93 5.88
CA LEU A 160 -5.52 5.59 5.77
C LEU A 160 -6.69 4.59 5.62
N ILE A 161 -6.57 3.62 4.69
CA ILE A 161 -7.74 2.83 4.26
C ILE A 161 -7.77 1.40 4.81
N ASP A 162 -6.66 0.88 5.34
CA ASP A 162 -6.56 -0.55 5.67
C ASP A 162 -7.60 -0.98 6.72
N ASP A 163 -7.72 -0.22 7.81
CA ASP A 163 -8.64 -0.52 8.93
C ASP A 163 -10.12 -0.28 8.57
N ALA A 164 -10.40 0.51 7.54
CA ALA A 164 -11.76 0.76 7.05
C ALA A 164 -12.35 -0.45 6.30
N GLY A 165 -11.51 -1.38 5.82
CA GLY A 165 -11.95 -2.54 5.05
C GLY A 165 -12.09 -3.81 5.90
N TRP A 166 -13.24 -4.47 5.76
CA TRP A 166 -13.54 -5.77 6.36
C TRP A 166 -14.01 -6.75 5.29
N LEU A 167 -13.66 -8.02 5.43
CA LEU A 167 -14.14 -9.10 4.57
C LEU A 167 -15.07 -9.99 5.38
N ALA A 168 -16.34 -10.06 5.02
CA ALA A 168 -17.27 -11.04 5.58
C ALA A 168 -17.33 -12.29 4.71
N GLY A 169 -17.44 -13.45 5.33
CA GLY A 169 -17.51 -14.73 4.62
C GLY A 169 -18.19 -15.84 5.43
N THR A 170 -18.19 -17.03 4.84
CA THR A 170 -18.86 -18.23 5.35
C THR A 170 -17.90 -19.42 5.40
N VAL A 171 -18.01 -20.22 6.45
CA VAL A 171 -17.28 -21.49 6.57
C VAL A 171 -17.89 -22.54 5.64
N LEU A 172 -17.06 -23.09 4.76
CA LEU A 172 -17.46 -24.10 3.78
C LEU A 172 -17.28 -25.53 4.28
N ALA A 173 -16.21 -25.79 5.03
CA ALA A 173 -15.92 -27.11 5.55
C ALA A 173 -14.95 -27.06 6.74
N ASN A 174 -14.97 -28.11 7.54
CA ASN A 174 -13.97 -28.39 8.58
C ASN A 174 -13.41 -29.80 8.38
N LYS A 175 -12.12 -29.98 8.64
CA LYS A 175 -11.48 -31.30 8.68
C LYS A 175 -10.28 -31.29 9.62
N ARG A 176 -9.76 -32.49 9.90
CA ARG A 176 -8.49 -32.67 10.60
C ARG A 176 -7.36 -32.84 9.59
N LEU A 177 -6.24 -32.18 9.82
CA LEU A 177 -4.99 -32.42 9.10
C LEU A 177 -4.38 -33.75 9.56
N ALA A 178 -3.40 -34.25 8.80
CA ALA A 178 -2.76 -35.53 9.10
C ALA A 178 -2.06 -35.54 10.48
N ASP A 179 -1.61 -34.38 10.95
CA ASP A 179 -1.02 -34.18 12.29
C ASP A 179 -2.05 -33.92 13.40
N GLY A 180 -3.35 -34.04 13.08
CA GLY A 180 -4.46 -33.85 14.03
C GLY A 180 -4.90 -32.39 14.22
N ARG A 181 -4.15 -31.41 13.70
CA ARG A 181 -4.55 -29.99 13.80
C ARG A 181 -5.87 -29.74 13.10
N ARG A 182 -6.65 -28.81 13.65
CA ARG A 182 -7.90 -28.41 13.04
C ARG A 182 -7.62 -27.59 11.78
N SER A 183 -8.43 -27.83 10.76
CA SER A 183 -8.44 -26.99 9.58
C SER A 183 -9.87 -26.61 9.19
N MET A 184 -10.00 -25.36 8.77
CA MET A 184 -11.25 -24.75 8.34
C MET A 184 -11.04 -24.24 6.91
N VAL A 185 -12.02 -24.48 6.04
CA VAL A 185 -12.06 -23.95 4.68
C VAL A 185 -13.13 -22.88 4.64
N ILE A 186 -12.77 -21.67 4.22
CA ILE A 186 -13.67 -20.53 4.08
C ILE A 186 -13.92 -20.19 2.61
N ASP A 187 -14.95 -19.38 2.33
CA ASP A 187 -15.30 -18.92 0.98
C ASP A 187 -14.45 -17.74 0.46
N ALA A 188 -13.39 -17.39 1.19
CA ALA A 188 -12.41 -16.39 0.79
C ALA A 188 -10.99 -16.98 0.77
N GLY A 189 -10.40 -17.06 -0.42
CA GLY A 189 -9.01 -17.48 -0.61
C GLY A 189 -8.08 -16.32 -0.92
N VAL A 190 -6.82 -16.66 -1.19
CA VAL A 190 -5.77 -15.71 -1.60
C VAL A 190 -6.10 -14.99 -2.91
N ASN A 191 -7.08 -15.48 -3.67
CA ASN A 191 -7.62 -14.77 -4.82
C ASN A 191 -8.41 -13.52 -4.40
N LEU A 192 -9.14 -13.55 -3.29
CA LEU A 192 -9.80 -12.35 -2.76
C LEU A 192 -8.86 -11.58 -1.82
N MET A 193 -8.04 -12.30 -1.06
CA MET A 193 -7.18 -11.75 -0.02
C MET A 193 -5.72 -12.09 -0.26
N PHE A 194 -5.16 -11.57 -1.36
CA PHE A 194 -3.76 -11.77 -1.72
C PHE A 194 -2.80 -11.30 -0.63
N THR A 195 -3.22 -10.31 0.16
CA THR A 195 -2.49 -9.78 1.31
C THR A 195 -2.25 -10.82 2.42
N ALA A 196 -2.96 -11.96 2.42
CA ALA A 196 -2.67 -13.10 3.30
C ALA A 196 -1.29 -13.75 3.05
N PHE A 197 -0.57 -13.38 1.98
CA PHE A 197 0.84 -13.75 1.83
C PHE A 197 1.79 -12.92 2.69
N TRP A 198 1.35 -11.75 3.16
CA TRP A 198 2.20 -10.81 3.90
C TRP A 198 1.71 -10.58 5.32
N TYR A 199 0.41 -10.72 5.56
CA TYR A 199 -0.21 -10.46 6.86
C TYR A 199 -0.74 -11.73 7.52
N ASP A 200 -0.67 -11.70 8.84
CA ASP A 200 -1.41 -12.54 9.75
C ASP A 200 -2.72 -11.82 10.12
N HIS A 201 -3.64 -11.78 9.16
CA HIS A 201 -4.94 -11.09 9.27
C HIS A 201 -5.76 -11.55 10.48
N GLU A 202 -6.33 -10.61 11.24
CA GLU A 202 -7.24 -10.94 12.34
C GLU A 202 -8.59 -11.41 11.80
N ILE A 203 -9.06 -12.53 12.32
CA ILE A 203 -10.32 -13.18 11.93
C ILE A 203 -11.17 -13.30 13.18
N TYR A 204 -12.48 -13.07 13.06
CA TYR A 204 -13.44 -13.16 14.16
C TYR A 204 -14.73 -13.85 13.72
N PRO A 205 -15.37 -14.64 14.58
CA PRO A 205 -16.73 -15.10 14.35
C PRO A 205 -17.72 -13.92 14.43
N VAL A 206 -18.78 -13.94 13.61
CA VAL A 206 -19.81 -12.86 13.62
C VAL A 206 -20.73 -12.95 14.84
N HIS A 207 -20.94 -14.17 15.36
CA HIS A 207 -21.76 -14.43 16.53
C HIS A 207 -20.91 -14.98 17.67
N GLU A 208 -21.43 -14.90 18.91
CA GLU A 208 -20.82 -15.61 20.03
C GLU A 208 -20.70 -17.10 19.70
N SER A 209 -19.45 -17.57 19.69
CA SER A 209 -19.08 -18.96 19.46
C SER A 209 -18.76 -19.66 20.77
N SER A 210 -18.39 -20.94 20.73
CA SER A 210 -17.93 -21.63 21.92
C SER A 210 -16.74 -20.90 22.58
N PHE A 211 -16.66 -20.95 23.91
CA PHE A 211 -15.50 -20.45 24.67
C PHE A 211 -14.23 -21.28 24.46
N GLN A 212 -14.33 -22.41 23.74
CA GLN A 212 -13.22 -23.32 23.51
C GLN A 212 -12.52 -22.96 22.20
N SER A 213 -11.31 -22.43 22.32
CA SER A 213 -10.40 -22.21 21.19
C SER A 213 -9.43 -23.38 21.02
N GLU A 214 -9.05 -23.65 19.76
CA GLU A 214 -8.05 -24.65 19.41
C GLU A 214 -7.18 -24.13 18.25
N PRO A 215 -5.88 -24.49 18.19
CA PRO A 215 -5.03 -24.22 17.04
C PRO A 215 -5.67 -24.66 15.73
N THR A 216 -5.85 -23.72 14.82
CA THR A 216 -6.53 -23.90 13.53
C THR A 216 -5.72 -23.33 12.39
N THR A 217 -5.68 -24.06 11.28
CA THR A 217 -5.25 -23.54 9.98
C THR A 217 -6.49 -23.19 9.15
N ILE A 218 -6.57 -21.96 8.67
CA ILE A 218 -7.67 -21.47 7.82
C ILE A 218 -7.18 -21.43 6.37
N TYR A 219 -7.85 -22.21 5.52
CA TYR A 219 -7.61 -22.29 4.08
C TYR A 219 -8.71 -21.58 3.30
N GLY A 220 -8.38 -21.08 2.11
CA GLY A 220 -9.39 -20.66 1.14
C GLY A 220 -9.97 -21.84 0.34
N PRO A 221 -10.87 -21.56 -0.62
CA PRO A 221 -11.59 -22.57 -1.39
C PRO A 221 -10.86 -23.02 -2.66
N LEU A 222 -9.65 -22.53 -2.92
CA LEU A 222 -8.94 -22.76 -4.18
C LEU A 222 -8.26 -24.14 -4.18
N CYS A 223 -8.01 -24.67 -5.38
CA CYS A 223 -7.37 -25.97 -5.56
C CYS A 223 -5.84 -25.97 -5.34
N MET A 224 -5.29 -24.89 -4.78
CA MET A 224 -3.83 -24.70 -4.63
C MET A 224 -3.41 -24.83 -3.17
N ASN A 225 -2.35 -25.57 -2.89
CA ASN A 225 -1.79 -25.72 -1.52
C ASN A 225 -1.32 -24.39 -0.90
N ILE A 226 -1.07 -23.37 -1.72
CA ILE A 226 -0.68 -22.03 -1.27
C ILE A 226 -1.87 -21.20 -0.76
N ASP A 227 -3.10 -21.68 -0.93
CA ASP A 227 -4.32 -20.99 -0.52
C ASP A 227 -4.56 -21.11 0.98
N VAL A 228 -3.65 -20.52 1.75
CA VAL A 228 -3.64 -20.52 3.20
C VAL A 228 -3.85 -19.08 3.65
N ILE A 229 -4.98 -18.84 4.30
CA ILE A 229 -5.35 -17.53 4.83
C ILE A 229 -4.71 -17.27 6.18
N ARG A 230 -4.75 -18.26 7.10
CA ARG A 230 -4.02 -18.22 8.37
C ARG A 230 -3.41 -19.58 8.66
N LYS A 231 -2.09 -19.63 8.78
CA LYS A 231 -1.34 -20.87 9.04
C LYS A 231 -1.61 -21.44 10.43
N ASN A 232 -1.66 -20.55 11.42
CA ASN A 232 -1.89 -20.92 12.81
C ASN A 232 -2.62 -19.79 13.54
N ILE A 233 -3.78 -20.08 14.11
CA ILE A 233 -4.56 -19.18 14.95
C ILE A 233 -5.30 -20.01 16.00
N ASP A 234 -5.25 -19.58 17.26
CA ASP A 234 -6.14 -20.09 18.29
C ASP A 234 -7.53 -19.51 18.05
N PHE A 235 -8.44 -20.34 17.56
CA PHE A 235 -9.73 -19.89 17.06
C PHE A 235 -10.86 -20.68 17.72
N PRO A 236 -12.05 -20.10 17.94
CA PRO A 236 -13.19 -20.86 18.39
C PRO A 236 -13.70 -21.82 17.29
N MET A 237 -14.54 -22.77 17.68
CA MET A 237 -15.14 -23.69 16.72
C MET A 237 -16.27 -23.00 15.94
N LEU A 238 -16.14 -22.96 14.61
CA LEU A 238 -17.21 -22.61 13.68
C LEU A 238 -17.57 -23.82 12.82
N ASN A 239 -18.87 -24.04 12.64
CA ASN A 239 -19.42 -25.08 11.79
C ASN A 239 -19.58 -24.60 10.34
N LYS A 240 -19.78 -25.55 9.42
CA LYS A 240 -20.16 -25.20 8.05
C LYS A 240 -21.43 -24.35 8.05
N GLY A 241 -21.41 -23.24 7.33
CA GLY A 241 -22.50 -22.27 7.26
C GLY A 241 -22.38 -21.12 8.26
N ASP A 242 -21.51 -21.22 9.26
CA ASP A 242 -21.27 -20.10 10.18
C ASP A 242 -20.47 -18.98 9.48
N HIS A 243 -20.63 -17.76 9.98
CA HIS A 243 -20.04 -16.56 9.39
C HIS A 243 -18.84 -16.04 10.18
N PHE A 244 -17.89 -15.47 9.46
CA PHE A 244 -16.72 -14.80 10.01
C PHE A 244 -16.53 -13.44 9.36
N VAL A 245 -15.69 -12.62 10.00
CA VAL A 245 -15.14 -11.39 9.43
C VAL A 245 -13.63 -11.38 9.55
N VAL A 246 -12.97 -10.82 8.54
CA VAL A 246 -11.54 -10.51 8.54
C VAL A 246 -11.38 -9.01 8.62
N LYS A 247 -10.58 -8.55 9.58
CA LYS A 247 -10.31 -7.13 9.79
C LYS A 247 -9.08 -6.69 8.98
N ARG A 248 -9.01 -5.40 8.65
CA ARG A 248 -7.84 -4.74 8.04
C ARG A 248 -7.51 -5.27 6.65
N VAL A 249 -8.52 -5.27 5.79
CA VAL A 249 -8.40 -5.71 4.39
C VAL A 249 -8.65 -4.56 3.41
N GLY A 250 -8.69 -3.30 3.86
CA GLY A 250 -9.01 -2.17 2.99
C GLY A 250 -7.91 -1.83 1.99
N ALA A 251 -6.64 -2.06 2.36
CA ALA A 251 -5.51 -1.74 1.49
C ALA A 251 -5.03 -2.98 0.75
N TYR A 252 -4.82 -2.84 -0.57
CA TYR A 252 -4.21 -3.83 -1.47
C TYR A 252 -4.95 -5.16 -1.67
N THR A 253 -5.94 -5.51 -0.84
CA THR A 253 -6.79 -6.69 -1.02
C THR A 253 -7.60 -6.56 -2.31
N MET A 254 -8.44 -5.52 -2.40
CA MET A 254 -9.29 -5.28 -3.56
C MET A 254 -8.49 -4.93 -4.81
N THR A 255 -7.40 -4.17 -4.68
CA THR A 255 -6.63 -3.77 -5.87
C THR A 255 -5.76 -4.90 -6.44
N GLN A 256 -5.53 -5.98 -5.69
CA GLN A 256 -4.74 -7.14 -6.13
C GLN A 256 -5.53 -8.44 -6.22
N TRP A 257 -6.85 -8.38 -6.06
CA TRP A 257 -7.69 -9.58 -6.14
C TRP A 257 -7.70 -10.21 -7.54
N MET A 258 -7.89 -11.52 -7.60
CA MET A 258 -7.84 -12.36 -8.79
C MET A 258 -9.18 -13.08 -8.98
N GLN A 259 -9.56 -13.32 -10.23
CA GLN A 259 -10.78 -14.06 -10.59
C GLN A 259 -10.50 -15.57 -10.76
N PHE A 260 -9.58 -16.11 -9.95
CA PHE A 260 -9.24 -17.53 -10.03
C PHE A 260 -10.29 -18.35 -9.27
N ILE A 261 -10.98 -19.26 -9.98
CA ILE A 261 -12.03 -20.19 -9.49
C ILE A 261 -13.35 -19.51 -9.04
N THR A 262 -13.29 -18.35 -8.39
CA THR A 262 -14.48 -17.62 -7.90
C THR A 262 -14.59 -16.21 -8.49
N TYR A 263 -15.83 -15.73 -8.62
CA TYR A 263 -16.12 -14.33 -8.99
C TYR A 263 -15.81 -13.39 -7.83
N ARG A 264 -15.38 -12.16 -8.13
CA ARG A 264 -15.19 -11.15 -7.08
C ARG A 264 -16.54 -10.77 -6.46
N PRO A 265 -16.63 -10.64 -5.13
CA PRO A 265 -17.90 -10.45 -4.42
C PRO A 265 -18.40 -9.00 -4.52
N ASN A 266 -19.57 -8.77 -3.90
CA ASN A 266 -20.07 -7.42 -3.66
C ASN A 266 -19.09 -6.62 -2.78
N ILE A 267 -19.00 -5.31 -3.02
CA ILE A 267 -18.44 -4.36 -2.05
C ILE A 267 -19.58 -3.50 -1.56
N VAL A 268 -19.70 -3.40 -0.24
CA VAL A 268 -20.67 -2.54 0.43
C VAL A 268 -19.95 -1.45 1.22
N LEU A 269 -20.55 -0.27 1.28
CA LEU A 269 -20.19 0.82 2.17
C LEU A 269 -21.25 0.91 3.26
N ILE A 270 -20.83 0.96 4.52
CA ILE A 270 -21.72 1.28 5.64
C ILE A 270 -21.47 2.77 5.94
N ASP A 271 -22.49 3.60 5.80
CA ASP A 271 -22.35 5.04 6.04
C ASP A 271 -22.34 5.40 7.55
N GLU A 272 -22.13 6.67 7.85
CA GLU A 272 -22.08 7.19 9.23
C GLU A 272 -23.41 7.01 9.99
N GLN A 273 -24.52 6.80 9.28
CA GLN A 273 -25.84 6.52 9.86
C GLN A 273 -26.12 5.02 10.00
N GLY A 274 -25.19 4.15 9.58
CA GLY A 274 -25.32 2.70 9.60
C GLY A 274 -26.07 2.10 8.40
N SER A 275 -26.38 2.90 7.37
CA SER A 275 -27.06 2.40 6.17
C SER A 275 -26.09 1.67 5.26
N VAL A 276 -26.54 0.56 4.65
CA VAL A 276 -25.72 -0.28 3.77
C VAL A 276 -25.95 0.09 2.31
N HIS A 277 -24.87 0.45 1.62
CA HIS A 277 -24.86 0.84 0.22
C HIS A 277 -24.05 -0.14 -0.61
N LEU A 278 -24.65 -0.73 -1.65
CA LEU A 278 -23.93 -1.57 -2.60
C LEU A 278 -23.12 -0.69 -3.57
N VAL A 279 -21.81 -0.54 -3.30
CA VAL A 279 -20.91 0.32 -4.09
C VAL A 279 -20.21 -0.42 -5.22
N ARG A 280 -20.17 -1.75 -5.18
CA ARG A 280 -19.77 -2.61 -6.31
C ARG A 280 -20.55 -3.91 -6.30
N LYS A 281 -21.16 -4.27 -7.43
CA LYS A 281 -21.83 -5.57 -7.60
C LYS A 281 -20.79 -6.68 -7.76
N ALA A 282 -21.13 -7.86 -7.23
CA ALA A 282 -20.41 -9.09 -7.50
C ALA A 282 -20.34 -9.34 -9.01
N GLU A 283 -19.23 -9.92 -9.44
CA GLU A 283 -19.07 -10.32 -10.83
C GLU A 283 -19.91 -11.55 -11.15
N ASP A 284 -20.17 -11.73 -12.44
CA ASP A 284 -20.89 -12.87 -12.99
C ASP A 284 -20.16 -13.42 -14.22
N LYS A 285 -20.78 -14.41 -14.85
CA LYS A 285 -20.26 -15.04 -16.08
C LYS A 285 -20.06 -14.04 -17.22
N GLU A 286 -20.86 -12.98 -17.31
CA GLU A 286 -20.80 -12.03 -18.42
C GLU A 286 -19.56 -11.13 -18.29
N VAL A 287 -19.18 -10.77 -17.06
CA VAL A 287 -17.91 -10.07 -16.79
C VAL A 287 -16.72 -10.86 -17.36
N PHE A 288 -16.73 -12.19 -17.18
CA PHE A 288 -15.66 -13.06 -17.68
C PHE A 288 -15.67 -13.18 -19.21
N ARG A 289 -16.86 -13.35 -19.81
CA ARG A 289 -17.00 -13.57 -21.26
C ARG A 289 -16.82 -12.31 -22.10
N ARG A 290 -16.95 -11.12 -21.53
CA ARG A 290 -16.96 -9.84 -22.27
C ARG A 290 -15.71 -9.59 -23.11
N GLN A 291 -14.55 -10.14 -22.73
CA GLN A 291 -13.29 -9.96 -23.48
C GLN A 291 -13.00 -11.12 -24.44
N GLU A 292 -13.80 -12.18 -24.39
CA GLU A 292 -13.58 -13.38 -25.19
C GLU A 292 -14.13 -13.19 -26.61
N LEU A 293 -13.27 -13.33 -27.61
CA LEU A 293 -13.65 -13.36 -29.01
C LEU A 293 -13.59 -14.80 -29.51
N VAL A 294 -14.76 -15.39 -29.77
CA VAL A 294 -14.85 -16.75 -30.31
C VAL A 294 -14.63 -16.71 -31.83
N PRO A 295 -13.58 -17.35 -32.37
CA PRO A 295 -13.38 -17.45 -33.80
C PRO A 295 -14.62 -18.03 -34.49
N GLU A 296 -14.96 -17.53 -35.68
CA GLU A 296 -16.21 -17.86 -36.37
C GLU A 296 -16.46 -19.36 -36.50
N HIS A 297 -15.43 -20.13 -36.85
CA HIS A 297 -15.53 -21.59 -37.00
C HIS A 297 -15.73 -22.37 -35.69
N LEU A 298 -15.60 -21.72 -34.53
CA LEU A 298 -15.84 -22.28 -33.19
C LEU A 298 -17.14 -21.76 -32.56
N GLN A 299 -17.87 -20.87 -33.24
CA GLN A 299 -19.16 -20.40 -32.76
C GLN A 299 -20.15 -21.57 -32.80
N ILE A 300 -20.76 -21.87 -31.65
CA ILE A 300 -21.78 -22.89 -31.54
C ILE A 300 -23.00 -22.38 -32.31
N LYS A 301 -23.42 -23.12 -33.35
CA LYS A 301 -24.62 -22.84 -34.14
C LYS A 301 -25.89 -23.08 -33.34
#